data_AF-A0A942Q0H2-F1
#
_entry.id   AF-A0A942Q0H2-F1
#
_cell.length_a   1.000
_cell.length_b   1.000
_cell.length_c   1.000
_cell.angle_alpha   90.00
_cell.angle_beta   90.00
_cell.angle_gamma   90.00
#
_symmetry.space_group_name_H-M   'P 1'
#
loop_
_entity.id
_entity.type
_entity.pdbx_description
1 polymer ?
#
loop_
_entity_poly.entity_id
_entity_poly.type
_entity_poly.pdbx_seq_one_letter_code
_entity_poly.pdbx_strand_id
1 'polypeptide(L)'
;MRGLVALLLMGCCSLASAAEWTVVHAGEGNQYFYDASKLTVNANEITYWKKVLFKTPQLYKDQQAVSALYRERINCAEHTVKPLSHIVRGANGMVIEQVTGEGDTTAIIPETIGDLFEAALCPQVKSKPADSKPPEKPETKPETKPETKPEAPAPILEQDLPPGTL
;
A
#
# COMPACT_ATOMS: atom_id res chain seq x y z
N MET A 1 -20.64 -48.27 15.59
CA MET A 1 -19.58 -47.41 15.01
C MET A 1 -20.07 -46.76 13.72
N ARG A 2 -20.91 -45.72 13.82
CA ARG A 2 -21.37 -44.89 12.70
C ARG A 2 -21.81 -43.56 13.29
N GLY A 3 -20.94 -42.55 13.27
CA GLY A 3 -21.32 -41.24 13.78
C GLY A 3 -20.15 -40.41 14.27
N LEU A 4 -19.15 -40.16 13.42
CA LEU A 4 -18.11 -39.17 13.73
C LEU A 4 -17.37 -38.65 12.49
N VAL A 5 -18.08 -38.36 11.39
CA VAL A 5 -17.46 -37.82 10.15
C VAL A 5 -18.09 -36.50 9.70
N ALA A 6 -19.21 -36.07 10.28
CA ALA A 6 -19.94 -34.89 9.79
C ALA A 6 -19.47 -33.53 10.33
N LEU A 7 -18.57 -33.47 11.32
CA LEU A 7 -18.22 -32.21 12.01
C LEU A 7 -16.99 -31.46 11.45
N LEU A 8 -16.27 -32.03 10.48
CA LEU A 8 -15.00 -31.43 9.99
C LEU A 8 -15.12 -30.56 8.73
N LEU A 9 -16.31 -30.45 8.12
CA LEU A 9 -16.55 -29.67 6.90
C LEU A 9 -17.01 -28.22 7.15
N MET A 10 -17.12 -27.80 8.42
CA MET A 10 -17.72 -26.51 8.82
C MET A 10 -16.70 -25.42 9.21
N GLY A 11 -15.43 -25.59 8.83
CA GLY A 11 -14.32 -24.78 9.36
C GLY A 11 -13.56 -23.87 8.38
N CYS A 12 -13.96 -23.75 7.11
CA CYS A 12 -13.15 -23.03 6.10
C CYS A 12 -13.86 -21.88 5.37
N CYS A 13 -14.94 -21.31 5.90
CA CYS A 13 -15.39 -19.98 5.47
C CYS A 13 -14.48 -18.91 6.07
N SER A 14 -13.19 -18.94 5.70
CA SER A 14 -12.32 -17.79 5.88
C SER A 14 -13.00 -16.62 5.19
N LEU A 15 -13.32 -15.59 5.96
CA LEU A 15 -13.84 -14.32 5.47
C LEU A 15 -12.76 -13.70 4.59
N ALA A 16 -12.73 -14.09 3.32
CA ALA A 16 -12.04 -13.33 2.31
C ALA A 16 -12.81 -12.01 2.23
N SER A 17 -12.29 -10.95 2.85
CA SER A 17 -12.78 -9.59 2.59
C SER A 17 -12.56 -9.34 1.11
N ALA A 18 -13.65 -9.46 0.36
CA ALA A 18 -13.70 -9.01 -1.00
C ALA A 18 -13.40 -7.50 -1.01
N ALA A 19 -12.70 -7.03 -2.03
CA ALA A 19 -12.50 -5.60 -2.20
C ALA A 19 -13.87 -4.92 -2.35
N GLU A 20 -14.13 -3.91 -1.52
CA GLU A 20 -15.37 -3.14 -1.52
C GLU A 20 -15.17 -1.90 -2.38
N TRP A 21 -15.30 -2.06 -3.69
CA TRP A 21 -15.09 -0.96 -4.64
C TRP A 21 -16.24 0.05 -4.61
N THR A 22 -15.97 1.25 -4.12
CA THR A 22 -16.88 2.40 -4.16
C THR A 22 -16.56 3.28 -5.35
N VAL A 23 -17.59 3.69 -6.09
CA VAL A 23 -17.46 4.55 -7.29
C VAL A 23 -17.13 5.99 -6.90
N VAL A 24 -16.25 6.63 -7.68
CA VAL A 24 -16.01 8.07 -7.67
C VAL A 24 -16.48 8.64 -9.02
N HIS A 25 -17.53 9.45 -9.00
CA HIS A 25 -18.17 9.95 -10.22
C HIS A 25 -17.38 11.14 -10.80
N ALA A 26 -16.78 10.95 -11.97
CA ALA A 26 -15.95 11.95 -12.66
C ALA A 26 -16.54 12.44 -14.01
N GLY A 27 -17.85 12.30 -14.18
CA GLY A 27 -18.54 12.62 -15.45
C GLY A 27 -18.40 11.52 -16.50
N GLU A 28 -18.45 11.90 -17.78
CA GLU A 28 -18.33 10.97 -18.89
C GLU A 28 -16.87 10.61 -19.17
N GLY A 29 -16.52 9.33 -19.14
CA GLY A 29 -15.16 8.90 -19.44
C GLY A 29 -14.79 7.59 -18.74
N ASN A 30 -13.56 7.56 -18.24
CA ASN A 30 -13.06 6.45 -17.43
C ASN A 30 -13.88 6.31 -16.14
N GLN A 31 -13.97 5.09 -15.62
CA GLN A 31 -14.61 4.83 -14.35
C GLN A 31 -13.57 4.73 -13.25
N TYR A 32 -13.83 5.39 -12.13
CA TYR A 32 -12.93 5.49 -11.00
C TYR A 32 -13.56 4.89 -9.76
N PHE A 33 -12.74 4.18 -8.98
CA PHE A 33 -13.18 3.52 -7.76
C PHE A 33 -12.11 3.64 -6.68
N TYR A 34 -12.51 3.55 -5.41
CA TYR A 34 -11.61 3.23 -4.31
C TYR A 34 -12.05 1.96 -3.55
N ASP A 35 -11.12 1.26 -2.90
CA ASP A 35 -11.42 0.10 -2.05
C ASP A 35 -11.73 0.57 -0.61
N ALA A 36 -13.01 0.62 -0.24
CA ALA A 36 -13.47 1.06 1.07
C ALA A 36 -12.99 0.14 2.21
N SER A 37 -12.78 -1.15 1.92
CA SER A 37 -12.34 -2.14 2.89
C SER A 37 -10.85 -2.01 3.29
N LYS A 38 -10.08 -1.19 2.56
CA LYS A 38 -8.62 -1.06 2.73
C LYS A 38 -8.15 0.37 3.03
N LEU A 39 -9.06 1.23 3.50
CA LEU A 39 -8.69 2.58 3.91
C LEU A 39 -7.84 2.55 5.18
N THR A 40 -6.68 3.20 5.12
CA THR A 40 -5.83 3.42 6.30
C THR A 40 -5.78 4.91 6.59
N VAL A 41 -6.27 5.32 7.76
CA VAL A 41 -6.31 6.72 8.20
C VAL A 41 -5.27 6.92 9.29
N ASN A 42 -4.39 7.92 9.13
CA ASN A 42 -3.37 8.30 10.11
C ASN A 42 -3.32 9.83 10.22
N ALA A 43 -3.76 10.39 11.35
CA ALA A 43 -3.84 11.84 11.54
C ALA A 43 -4.56 12.54 10.38
N ASN A 44 -3.87 13.36 9.58
CA ASN A 44 -4.43 14.06 8.42
C ASN A 44 -4.28 13.29 7.10
N GLU A 45 -3.70 12.09 7.13
CA GLU A 45 -3.42 11.29 5.95
C GLU A 45 -4.42 10.13 5.78
N ILE A 46 -4.81 9.87 4.54
CA ILE A 46 -5.55 8.67 4.15
C ILE A 46 -4.83 7.94 3.03
N THR A 47 -4.48 6.68 3.28
CA THR A 47 -3.94 5.76 2.26
C THR A 47 -5.06 4.87 1.74
N TYR A 48 -5.17 4.76 0.42
CA TYR A 48 -6.25 4.04 -0.26
C TYR A 48 -5.75 3.38 -1.53
N TRP A 49 -6.57 2.45 -2.05
CA TRP A 49 -6.40 1.87 -3.37
C TRP A 49 -7.38 2.52 -4.33
N LYS A 50 -6.87 3.10 -5.42
CA LYS A 50 -7.64 3.64 -6.53
C LYS A 50 -7.62 2.67 -7.69
N LYS A 51 -8.78 2.33 -8.23
CA LYS A 51 -8.91 1.59 -9.49
C LYS A 51 -9.45 2.50 -10.58
N VAL A 52 -8.87 2.38 -11.76
CA VAL A 52 -9.32 3.06 -12.99
C VAL A 52 -9.67 2.00 -14.01
N LEU A 53 -10.87 2.08 -14.59
CA LEU A 53 -11.24 1.35 -15.79
C LEU A 53 -11.28 2.32 -16.96
N PHE A 54 -10.45 2.08 -17.98
CA PHE A 54 -10.38 2.97 -19.12
C PHE A 54 -11.58 2.73 -20.04
N LYS A 55 -12.27 3.81 -20.44
CA LYS A 55 -13.40 3.73 -21.38
C LYS A 55 -12.95 3.22 -22.75
N THR A 56 -11.80 3.71 -23.19
CA THR A 56 -11.08 3.25 -24.39
C THR A 56 -9.71 2.74 -23.93
N PRO A 57 -9.25 1.57 -24.39
CA PRO A 57 -7.90 1.10 -24.08
C PRO A 57 -6.84 2.17 -24.38
N GLN A 58 -5.89 2.33 -23.46
CA GLN A 58 -4.83 3.34 -23.55
C GLN A 58 -3.53 2.67 -23.99
N LEU A 59 -2.80 3.26 -24.93
CA LEU A 59 -1.48 2.76 -25.30
C LEU A 59 -0.48 3.03 -24.16
N TYR A 60 0.11 1.97 -23.62
CA TYR A 60 1.08 2.00 -22.52
C TYR A 60 2.20 1.00 -22.77
N LYS A 61 3.43 1.47 -22.97
CA LYS A 61 4.61 0.64 -23.29
C LYS A 61 4.33 -0.39 -24.39
N ASP A 62 3.82 0.10 -25.52
CA ASP A 62 3.45 -0.68 -26.72
C ASP A 62 2.32 -1.71 -26.52
N GLN A 63 1.62 -1.65 -25.38
CA GLN A 63 0.50 -2.53 -25.06
C GLN A 63 -0.78 -1.73 -24.79
N GLN A 64 -1.93 -2.35 -25.01
CA GLN A 64 -3.24 -1.73 -24.73
C GLN A 64 -3.65 -1.99 -23.28
N ALA A 65 -3.54 -0.96 -22.44
CA ALA A 65 -4.00 -0.98 -21.05
C ALA A 65 -5.51 -0.75 -20.96
N VAL A 66 -6.20 -1.57 -20.17
CA VAL A 66 -7.65 -1.47 -19.95
C VAL A 66 -8.00 -1.07 -18.53
N SER A 67 -7.05 -1.23 -17.60
CA SER A 67 -7.22 -0.78 -16.23
C SER A 67 -5.89 -0.45 -15.58
N ALA A 68 -5.97 0.35 -14.52
CA ALA A 68 -4.85 0.60 -13.63
C ALA A 68 -5.32 0.58 -12.17
N LEU A 69 -4.44 0.15 -11.29
CA LEU A 69 -4.65 0.12 -9.85
C LEU A 69 -3.51 0.90 -9.19
N TYR A 70 -3.83 1.95 -8.47
CA TYR A 70 -2.88 2.81 -7.77
C TYR A 70 -3.07 2.65 -6.27
N ARG A 71 -1.97 2.69 -5.53
CA ARG A 71 -2.00 2.92 -4.09
C ARG A 71 -1.47 4.32 -3.85
N GLU A 72 -2.28 5.15 -3.23
CA GLU A 72 -2.00 6.57 -3.06
C GLU A 72 -2.24 6.96 -1.61
N ARG A 73 -1.60 8.04 -1.18
CA ARG A 73 -1.84 8.68 0.10
C ARG A 73 -2.21 10.14 -0.12
N ILE A 74 -3.36 10.56 0.39
CA ILE A 74 -3.76 11.97 0.42
C ILE A 74 -3.44 12.53 1.80
N ASN A 75 -2.81 13.70 1.87
CA ASN A 75 -2.79 14.53 3.07
C ASN A 75 -3.91 15.57 2.95
N CYS A 76 -4.97 15.37 3.73
CA CYS A 76 -6.21 16.15 3.70
C CYS A 76 -6.07 17.57 4.29
N ALA A 77 -4.97 17.86 5.00
CA ALA A 77 -4.70 19.20 5.53
C ALA A 77 -3.91 20.04 4.53
N GLU A 78 -3.02 19.41 3.76
CA GLU A 78 -2.15 20.08 2.80
C GLU A 78 -2.69 20.04 1.37
N HIS A 79 -3.78 19.31 1.12
CA HIS A 79 -4.32 19.07 -0.22
C HIS A 79 -3.27 18.50 -1.18
N THR A 80 -2.53 17.50 -0.72
CA THR A 80 -1.48 16.84 -1.50
C THR A 80 -1.74 15.34 -1.65
N VAL A 81 -1.23 14.75 -2.74
CA VAL A 81 -1.28 13.32 -3.00
C VAL A 81 0.13 12.79 -3.23
N LYS A 82 0.43 11.62 -2.66
CA LYS A 82 1.67 10.88 -2.85
C LYS A 82 1.39 9.51 -3.45
N PRO A 83 1.92 9.17 -4.63
CA PRO A 83 1.82 7.82 -5.17
C PRO A 83 2.74 6.87 -4.40
N LEU A 84 2.26 5.66 -4.07
CA LEU A 84 3.02 4.65 -3.31
C LEU A 84 3.32 3.39 -4.13
N SER A 85 2.47 3.07 -5.11
CA SER A 85 2.66 1.97 -6.05
C SER A 85 1.58 2.02 -7.13
N HIS A 86 1.81 1.37 -8.26
CA HIS A 86 0.76 1.14 -9.24
C HIS A 86 0.94 -0.16 -10.04
N ILE A 87 -0.16 -0.64 -10.60
CA ILE A 87 -0.24 -1.80 -11.47
C ILE A 87 -1.07 -1.41 -12.70
N VAL A 88 -0.52 -1.55 -13.89
CA VAL A 88 -1.23 -1.37 -15.16
C VAL A 88 -1.51 -2.73 -15.76
N ARG A 89 -2.75 -2.95 -16.23
CA ARG A 89 -3.18 -4.24 -16.79
C ARG A 89 -3.71 -4.11 -18.21
N GLY A 90 -3.35 -5.08 -19.04
CA GLY A 90 -3.84 -5.24 -20.40
C GLY A 90 -5.19 -5.94 -20.48
N ALA A 91 -5.76 -6.00 -21.69
CA ALA A 91 -7.08 -6.58 -21.95
C ALA A 91 -7.21 -8.06 -21.57
N ASN A 92 -6.09 -8.80 -21.63
CA ASN A 92 -6.02 -10.22 -21.24
C ASN A 92 -5.79 -10.42 -19.73
N GLY A 93 -5.84 -9.34 -18.92
CA GLY A 93 -5.59 -9.38 -17.48
C GLY A 93 -4.10 -9.44 -17.10
N MET A 94 -3.19 -9.54 -18.07
CA MET A 94 -1.75 -9.52 -17.82
C MET A 94 -1.34 -8.16 -17.24
N VAL A 95 -0.36 -8.21 -16.33
CA VAL A 95 0.30 -7.01 -15.81
C VAL A 95 1.26 -6.49 -16.89
N ILE A 96 1.00 -5.28 -17.38
CA ILE A 96 1.91 -4.57 -18.30
C ILE A 96 3.05 -3.94 -17.50
N GLU A 97 2.72 -3.37 -16.35
CA GLU A 97 3.70 -2.78 -15.44
C GLU A 97 3.23 -2.91 -13.99
N GLN A 98 4.19 -3.12 -13.10
CA GLN A 98 4.01 -2.96 -11.67
C GLN A 98 5.18 -2.16 -11.12
N VAL A 99 4.88 -1.03 -10.49
CA VAL A 99 5.86 -0.20 -9.80
C VAL A 99 5.55 -0.22 -8.31
N THR A 100 6.57 -0.48 -7.51
CA THR A 100 6.53 -0.40 -6.06
C THR A 100 7.52 0.66 -5.61
N GLY A 101 7.09 1.56 -4.73
CA GLY A 101 7.93 2.64 -4.25
C GLY A 101 7.17 3.96 -4.23
N GLU A 102 7.53 4.81 -3.26
CA GLU A 102 6.94 6.14 -3.15
C GLU A 102 7.47 7.04 -4.26
N GLY A 103 6.57 7.73 -4.96
CA GLY A 103 6.92 8.83 -5.85
C GLY A 103 6.81 10.17 -5.13
N ASP A 104 7.00 11.24 -5.91
CA ASP A 104 6.97 12.60 -5.38
C ASP A 104 5.56 13.02 -4.99
N THR A 105 5.47 13.77 -3.89
CA THR A 105 4.23 14.40 -3.44
C THR A 105 3.87 15.54 -4.38
N THR A 106 2.61 15.60 -4.83
CA THR A 106 2.10 16.67 -5.68
C THR A 106 0.85 17.32 -5.08
N ALA A 107 0.64 18.60 -5.37
CA ALA A 107 -0.58 19.29 -4.97
C ALA A 107 -1.79 18.76 -5.75
N ILE A 108 -2.92 18.61 -5.06
CA ILE A 108 -4.21 18.27 -5.66
C ILE A 108 -4.78 19.55 -6.27
N ILE A 109 -4.97 19.53 -7.59
CA ILE A 109 -5.53 20.67 -8.32
C ILE A 109 -7.06 20.56 -8.27
N PRO A 110 -7.80 21.64 -7.93
CA PRO A 110 -9.26 21.66 -7.95
C PRO A 110 -9.85 21.21 -9.30
N GLU A 111 -11.04 20.62 -9.26
CA GLU A 111 -11.77 20.11 -10.45
C GLU A 111 -11.04 18.99 -11.22
N THR A 112 -9.98 18.41 -10.64
CA THR A 112 -9.33 17.22 -11.18
C THR A 112 -9.87 15.93 -10.56
N ILE A 113 -9.47 14.78 -11.12
CA ILE A 113 -9.75 13.49 -10.49
C ILE A 113 -9.19 13.44 -9.06
N GLY A 114 -8.04 14.05 -8.79
CA GLY A 114 -7.46 14.10 -7.44
C GLY A 114 -8.41 14.78 -6.44
N ASP A 115 -8.99 15.91 -6.83
CA ASP A 115 -9.94 16.68 -6.02
C ASP A 115 -11.21 15.87 -5.72
N LEU A 116 -11.73 15.11 -6.70
CA LEU A 116 -12.87 14.23 -6.49
C LEU A 116 -12.58 13.11 -5.47
N PHE A 117 -11.39 12.52 -5.50
CA PHE A 117 -10.98 11.52 -4.50
C PHE A 117 -10.77 12.15 -3.14
N GLU A 118 -10.16 13.33 -3.08
CA GLU A 118 -10.01 14.09 -1.83
C GLU A 118 -11.36 14.38 -1.19
N ALA A 119 -12.31 14.94 -1.94
CA ALA A 119 -13.66 15.22 -1.47
C ALA A 119 -14.39 13.97 -0.97
N ALA A 120 -14.18 12.82 -1.61
CA ALA A 120 -14.80 11.55 -1.21
C ALA A 120 -14.17 10.95 0.06
N LEU A 121 -12.86 11.09 0.25
CA LEU A 121 -12.08 10.35 1.24
C LEU A 121 -11.76 11.15 2.50
N CYS A 122 -11.46 12.45 2.38
CA CYS A 122 -11.07 13.27 3.53
C CYS A 122 -12.14 13.45 4.61
N PRO A 123 -13.46 13.36 4.34
CA PRO A 123 -14.45 13.27 5.42
C PRO A 123 -14.25 12.07 6.36
N GLN A 124 -13.68 10.95 5.87
CA GLN A 124 -13.40 9.75 6.68
C GLN A 124 -12.26 9.95 7.68
N VAL A 125 -11.39 10.93 7.43
CA VAL A 125 -10.30 11.30 8.34
C VAL A 125 -10.86 11.97 9.60
N LYS A 126 -11.88 12.80 9.45
CA LYS A 126 -12.52 13.54 10.55
C LYS A 126 -13.44 12.66 11.40
N SER A 127 -13.99 11.59 10.83
CA SER A 127 -14.97 10.72 11.49
C SER A 127 -14.34 9.61 12.33
N LYS A 128 -13.03 9.37 12.20
CA LYS A 128 -12.33 8.35 12.99
C LYS A 128 -11.71 8.99 14.24
N PRO A 129 -12.30 8.82 15.44
CA PRO A 129 -11.67 9.32 16.66
C PRO A 129 -10.28 8.71 16.84
N ALA A 130 -9.34 9.52 17.31
CA ALA A 130 -7.91 9.21 17.42
C ALA A 130 -7.56 8.00 18.34
N ASP A 131 -8.55 7.36 18.94
CA ASP A 131 -8.42 6.30 19.96
C ASP A 131 -8.30 4.87 19.42
N SER A 132 -7.92 4.69 18.15
CA SER A 132 -7.48 3.38 17.66
C SER A 132 -5.99 3.17 17.95
N LYS A 133 -5.59 3.26 19.23
CA LYS A 133 -4.25 2.85 19.67
C LYS A 133 -4.07 1.38 19.25
N PRO A 134 -3.02 1.02 18.47
CA PRO A 134 -2.73 -0.38 18.19
C PRO A 134 -2.63 -1.15 19.52
N PRO A 135 -3.14 -2.39 19.62
CA PRO A 135 -2.95 -3.19 20.83
C PRO A 135 -1.45 -3.30 21.09
N GLU A 136 -1.04 -2.65 22.18
CA GLU A 136 0.30 -2.71 22.74
C GLU A 136 0.55 -4.19 23.01
N LYS A 137 1.39 -4.81 22.16
CA LYS A 137 1.83 -6.19 22.31
C LYS A 137 2.42 -6.27 23.73
N PRO A 138 1.96 -7.17 24.62
CA PRO A 138 2.55 -7.28 25.94
C PRO A 138 4.02 -7.66 25.76
N GLU A 139 4.93 -6.74 26.09
CA GLU A 139 6.35 -7.05 26.25
C GLU A 139 6.49 -7.98 27.45
N THR A 140 6.53 -9.28 27.17
CA THR A 140 6.95 -10.28 28.14
C THR A 140 8.46 -10.12 28.38
N LYS A 141 8.84 -9.36 29.42
CA LYS A 141 10.02 -9.70 30.24
C LYS A 141 9.61 -10.85 31.19
N PRO A 142 10.51 -11.75 31.67
CA PRO A 142 11.95 -11.55 31.97
C PRO A 142 12.84 -12.68 31.39
N GLU A 143 14.16 -12.56 31.30
CA GLU A 143 15.07 -13.00 32.38
C GLU A 143 16.52 -12.54 32.15
N THR A 144 17.15 -12.22 33.27
CA THR A 144 18.56 -11.91 33.50
C THR A 144 19.40 -13.18 33.53
N LYS A 145 20.58 -13.20 32.91
CA LYS A 145 21.74 -13.92 33.47
C LYS A 145 23.09 -13.28 33.08
N PRO A 146 24.10 -13.21 33.98
CA PRO A 146 25.28 -12.36 33.86
C PRO A 146 26.60 -13.11 33.50
N GLU A 147 27.61 -12.27 33.13
CA GLU A 147 29.07 -12.48 33.10
C GLU A 147 29.66 -13.59 32.17
N THR A 148 30.71 -13.36 31.39
CA THR A 148 32.09 -13.24 31.92
C THR A 148 33.11 -12.76 30.86
N LYS A 149 33.92 -11.77 31.29
CA LYS A 149 35.29 -11.32 30.94
C LYS A 149 35.77 -10.92 29.52
N PRO A 150 36.72 -9.96 29.48
CA PRO A 150 37.33 -9.37 28.29
C PRO A 150 38.66 -10.04 27.88
N GLU A 151 38.97 -10.03 26.59
CA GLU A 151 40.34 -10.15 26.10
C GLU A 151 40.50 -9.36 24.79
N ALA A 152 41.50 -8.48 24.79
CA ALA A 152 42.07 -7.77 23.64
C ALA A 152 43.60 -7.93 23.75
N PRO A 153 44.46 -7.55 22.78
CA PRO A 153 44.19 -6.97 21.45
C PRO A 153 45.12 -7.49 20.30
N ALA A 154 44.88 -6.90 19.10
CA ALA A 154 45.87 -6.52 18.05
C ALA A 154 46.35 -7.60 17.05
N PRO A 155 46.97 -7.25 15.88
CA PRO A 155 47.18 -5.95 15.23
C PRO A 155 46.77 -5.88 13.72
N ILE A 156 46.90 -4.67 13.17
CA ILE A 156 46.80 -4.25 11.76
C ILE A 156 48.06 -4.66 10.98
N LEU A 157 47.92 -5.11 9.72
CA LEU A 157 48.92 -5.07 8.63
C LEU A 157 48.11 -5.04 7.30
N GLU A 158 47.99 -3.92 6.62
CA GLU A 158 48.93 -3.30 5.65
C GLU A 158 48.43 -3.57 4.22
N GLN A 159 48.03 -2.49 3.55
CA GLN A 159 47.61 -2.47 2.15
C GLN A 159 48.85 -2.33 1.27
N ASP A 160 49.01 -3.23 0.31
CA ASP A 160 50.01 -3.12 -0.76
C ASP A 160 49.29 -3.24 -2.12
N LEU A 161 49.08 -2.10 -2.78
CA LEU A 161 48.64 -2.00 -4.17
C LEU A 161 49.77 -1.32 -4.95
N PRO A 162 50.37 -1.98 -5.97
CA PRO A 162 51.42 -1.36 -6.76
C PRO A 162 50.86 -0.33 -7.75
N PRO A 163 51.57 0.80 -7.98
CA PRO A 163 51.35 1.67 -9.13
C PRO A 163 52.19 1.16 -10.32
N GLY A 164 51.59 1.05 -11.51
CA GLY A 164 52.32 0.72 -12.74
C GLY A 164 51.42 0.73 -13.97
N THR A 165 51.29 1.85 -14.69
CA THR A 165 52.09 2.24 -15.85
C THR A 165 51.80 1.40 -17.10
N LEU A 166 50.94 1.92 -17.99
CA LEU A 166 51.21 2.30 -19.37
C LEU A 166 49.96 2.95 -20.00
#